data_AF-A0A3A5K0D4-F1
#
_entry.id   AF-A0A3A5K0D4-F1
#
_cell.length_a   1.000
_cell.length_b   1.000
_cell.length_c   1.000
_cell.angle_alpha   90.00
_cell.angle_beta   90.00
_cell.angle_gamma   90.00
#
_symmetry.space_group_name_H-M   'P 1'
#
loop_
_entity.id
_entity.type
_entity.pdbx_description
1 polymer ?
#
loop_
_entity_poly.entity_id
_entity_poly.type
_entity_poly.pdbx_seq_one_letter_code
_entity_poly.pdbx_strand_id
1 'polypeptide(L)'
;MAKTKKNRDVHPPELVQQFFARSDYLDTMVLRPLSHITMNWEASWDGESYSPEAGSFAGDLNEIIEQIADSPRPDRYHDNEDRLAERVIAELHWPIQKKGGLWVGADYQSILEQGAFSDLGQRELATAAAGRVHMALDFDQTHFDDMDDGHMAMLAGPMTIMIYHRYCDGSSVMMPDEDE
;
A
#
# COMPACT_ATOMS: atom_id res chain seq x y z
N MET A 1 7.37 0.63 34.12
CA MET A 1 8.54 0.81 33.23
C MET A 1 8.12 1.76 32.12
N ALA A 2 8.70 2.96 32.08
CA ALA A 2 8.40 3.93 31.02
C ALA A 2 9.05 3.43 29.73
N LYS A 3 8.24 3.11 28.71
CA LYS A 3 8.76 2.85 27.36
C LYS A 3 9.39 4.15 26.87
N THR A 4 10.70 4.14 26.67
CA THR A 4 11.43 5.24 26.04
C THR A 4 10.75 5.54 24.71
N LYS A 5 10.25 6.77 24.53
CA LYS A 5 9.77 7.25 23.23
C LYS A 5 10.98 7.17 22.29
N LYS A 6 11.07 6.11 21.48
CA LYS A 6 12.01 6.06 20.35
C LYS A 6 11.73 7.32 19.54
N ASN A 7 12.77 8.08 19.24
CA ASN A 7 12.65 9.32 18.50
C ASN A 7 11.95 8.96 17.18
N ARG A 8 10.75 9.51 16.93
CA ARG A 8 9.93 9.19 15.75
C ARG A 8 10.46 9.99 14.57
N ASP A 9 11.72 9.76 14.24
CA ASP A 9 12.34 10.43 13.11
C ASP A 9 11.69 9.87 11.83
N VAL A 10 11.54 10.74 10.84
CA VAL A 10 11.08 10.33 9.52
C VAL A 10 12.20 9.53 8.89
N HIS A 11 11.91 8.29 8.49
CA HIS A 11 12.88 7.46 7.77
C HIS A 11 13.09 8.02 6.37
N PRO A 12 14.33 8.05 5.85
CA PRO A 12 14.59 8.62 4.53
C PRO A 12 13.91 7.79 3.41
N PRO A 13 13.54 8.40 2.28
CA PRO A 13 12.86 7.70 1.18
C PRO A 13 13.59 6.44 0.71
N GLU A 14 14.93 6.48 0.66
CA GLU A 14 15.75 5.34 0.23
C GLU A 14 15.60 4.14 1.17
N LEU A 15 15.40 4.39 2.47
CA LEU A 15 15.15 3.32 3.44
C LEU A 15 13.73 2.75 3.29
N VAL A 16 12.75 3.60 2.95
CA VAL A 16 11.37 3.16 2.65
C VAL A 16 11.33 2.35 1.36
N GLN A 17 12.10 2.71 0.33
CA GLN A 17 12.21 1.91 -0.89
C GLN A 17 12.88 0.55 -0.61
N GLN A 18 14.00 0.56 0.11
CA GLN A 18 14.72 -0.67 0.49
C GLN A 18 13.88 -1.62 1.33
N PHE A 19 12.90 -1.12 2.07
CA PHE A 19 11.95 -1.94 2.83
C PHE A 19 11.22 -2.97 1.95
N PHE A 20 10.97 -2.63 0.68
CA PHE A 20 10.26 -3.49 -0.28
C PHE A 20 11.20 -4.30 -1.18
N ALA A 21 12.51 -4.10 -1.08
CA ALA A 21 13.45 -4.63 -2.05
C ALA A 21 13.59 -6.15 -1.96
N ARG A 22 13.36 -6.86 -3.08
CA ARG A 22 13.56 -8.31 -3.19
C ARG A 22 12.74 -9.12 -2.15
N SER A 23 11.49 -8.73 -1.94
CA SER A 23 10.56 -9.47 -1.07
C SER A 23 10.05 -10.75 -1.72
N ASP A 24 9.96 -11.81 -0.91
CA ASP A 24 9.41 -13.12 -1.27
C ASP A 24 7.87 -13.14 -1.25
N TYR A 25 7.24 -12.17 -0.57
CA TYR A 25 5.79 -12.13 -0.35
C TYR A 25 5.08 -10.96 -1.04
N LEU A 26 5.80 -9.89 -1.39
CA LEU A 26 5.18 -8.63 -1.83
C LEU A 26 4.33 -8.82 -3.09
N ASP A 27 4.82 -9.50 -4.12
CA ASP A 27 4.08 -9.73 -5.36
C ASP A 27 2.82 -10.59 -5.13
N THR A 28 2.97 -11.62 -4.29
CA THR A 28 1.91 -12.56 -3.93
C THR A 28 0.82 -11.86 -3.12
N MET A 29 1.18 -10.87 -2.30
CA MET A 29 0.23 -10.14 -1.46
C MET A 29 -0.37 -8.92 -2.16
N VAL A 30 0.38 -8.27 -3.06
CA VAL A 30 -0.04 -7.02 -3.72
C VAL A 30 -0.62 -7.28 -5.12
N LEU A 31 0.07 -8.08 -5.95
CA LEU A 31 -0.24 -8.26 -7.37
C LEU A 31 -1.16 -9.46 -7.63
N ARG A 32 -0.96 -10.58 -6.94
CA ARG A 32 -1.80 -11.77 -7.12
C ARG A 32 -3.31 -11.53 -6.89
N PRO A 33 -3.75 -10.67 -5.95
CA PRO A 33 -5.17 -10.31 -5.86
C PRO A 33 -5.74 -9.69 -7.16
N LEU A 34 -4.88 -9.07 -7.97
CA LEU A 34 -5.22 -8.49 -9.26
C LEU A 34 -5.07 -9.49 -10.42
N SER A 35 -4.91 -10.79 -10.14
CA SER A 35 -4.69 -11.80 -11.18
C SER A 35 -5.87 -11.97 -12.15
N HIS A 36 -7.02 -11.41 -11.79
CA HIS A 36 -8.23 -11.36 -12.61
C HIS A 36 -8.20 -10.26 -13.67
N ILE A 37 -7.29 -9.29 -13.54
CA ILE A 37 -7.01 -8.25 -14.54
C ILE A 37 -5.85 -8.68 -15.42
N THR A 38 -4.77 -9.17 -14.81
CA THR A 38 -3.68 -9.78 -15.55
C THR A 38 -3.17 -11.08 -14.90
N MET A 39 -2.95 -12.10 -15.71
CA MET A 39 -2.45 -13.38 -15.22
C MET A 39 -0.95 -13.36 -14.87
N ASN A 40 -0.17 -12.41 -15.39
CA ASN A 40 1.26 -12.27 -15.09
C ASN A 40 1.47 -11.41 -13.84
N TRP A 41 1.20 -11.99 -12.66
CA TRP A 41 1.28 -11.28 -11.38
C TRP A 41 2.63 -11.46 -10.65
N GLU A 42 3.45 -12.42 -11.07
CA GLU A 42 4.77 -12.63 -10.47
C GLU A 42 5.69 -11.45 -10.82
N ALA A 43 6.54 -11.03 -9.88
CA ALA A 43 7.47 -9.93 -10.10
C ALA A 43 8.90 -10.36 -9.80
N SER A 44 9.78 -10.24 -10.79
CA SER A 44 11.20 -10.53 -10.65
C SER A 44 11.97 -9.30 -10.20
N TRP A 45 12.97 -9.46 -9.33
CA TRP A 45 13.87 -8.38 -8.92
C TRP A 45 15.13 -8.34 -9.81
N ASP A 46 15.43 -7.22 -10.46
CA ASP A 46 16.62 -7.07 -11.33
C ASP A 46 17.90 -6.66 -10.61
N GLY A 47 17.81 -6.33 -9.32
CA GLY A 47 18.91 -5.79 -8.53
C GLY A 47 18.64 -4.38 -8.00
N GLU A 48 17.77 -3.63 -8.67
CA GLU A 48 17.41 -2.26 -8.32
C GLU A 48 15.89 -2.08 -8.13
N SER A 49 15.09 -2.74 -8.95
CA SER A 49 13.63 -2.64 -8.94
C SER A 49 12.95 -3.95 -9.36
N TYR A 50 11.61 -3.98 -9.30
CA TYR A 50 10.84 -5.08 -9.89
C TYR A 50 10.78 -4.91 -11.40
N SER A 51 11.26 -5.89 -12.16
CA SER A 51 11.35 -5.83 -13.62
C SER A 51 9.96 -5.71 -14.26
N PRO A 52 9.67 -4.63 -15.01
CA PRO A 52 8.42 -4.54 -15.76
C PRO A 52 8.38 -5.57 -16.89
N GLU A 53 7.25 -6.27 -17.02
CA GLU A 53 7.01 -7.28 -18.05
C GLU A 53 5.67 -7.01 -18.75
N ALA A 54 5.51 -7.54 -19.96
CA ALA A 54 4.25 -7.51 -20.69
C ALA A 54 3.13 -8.16 -19.86
N GLY A 55 1.99 -7.47 -19.79
CA GLY A 55 0.88 -7.90 -18.96
C GLY A 55 1.23 -7.95 -17.46
N SER A 56 2.29 -7.32 -16.96
CA SER A 56 2.57 -7.32 -15.51
C SER A 56 2.34 -5.95 -14.88
N PHE A 57 1.91 -5.97 -13.63
CA PHE A 57 1.84 -4.79 -12.77
C PHE A 57 3.16 -4.49 -12.03
N ALA A 58 4.27 -5.17 -12.37
CA ALA A 58 5.57 -4.92 -11.73
C ALA A 58 6.06 -3.46 -11.88
N GLY A 59 5.78 -2.81 -13.02
CA GLY A 59 6.05 -1.38 -13.19
C GLY A 59 5.19 -0.51 -12.27
N ASP A 60 3.89 -0.82 -12.15
CA ASP A 60 2.98 -0.10 -11.26
C ASP A 60 3.39 -0.29 -9.80
N LEU A 61 3.90 -1.47 -9.44
CA LEU A 61 4.45 -1.78 -8.12
C LEU A 61 5.62 -0.84 -7.76
N ASN A 62 6.57 -0.63 -8.67
CA ASN A 62 7.68 0.29 -8.43
C ASN A 62 7.19 1.73 -8.20
N GLU A 63 6.30 2.22 -9.07
CA GLU A 63 5.78 3.57 -8.98
C GLU A 63 4.99 3.82 -7.68
N ILE A 64 4.25 2.83 -7.17
CA ILE A 64 3.59 2.97 -5.86
C ILE A 64 4.59 2.91 -4.71
N ILE A 65 5.68 2.12 -4.82
CA ILE A 65 6.75 2.07 -3.82
C ILE A 65 7.43 3.44 -3.73
N GLU A 66 7.74 4.06 -4.87
CA GLU A 66 8.28 5.42 -4.93
C GLU A 66 7.31 6.44 -4.32
N GLN A 67 6.03 6.36 -4.70
CA GLN A 67 5.01 7.24 -4.15
C GLN A 67 4.86 7.11 -2.61
N ILE A 68 4.99 5.89 -2.08
CA ILE A 68 4.98 5.63 -0.63
C ILE A 68 6.23 6.22 0.02
N ALA A 69 7.40 6.07 -0.59
CA ALA A 69 8.67 6.61 -0.09
C ALA A 69 8.69 8.14 -0.04
N ASP A 70 8.04 8.80 -0.99
CA ASP A 70 7.92 10.26 -1.06
C ASP A 70 6.78 10.82 -0.19
N SER A 71 5.91 9.95 0.32
CA SER A 71 4.76 10.36 1.12
C SER A 71 5.18 10.78 2.54
N PRO A 72 4.54 11.80 3.13
CA PRO A 72 4.87 12.24 4.47
C PRO A 72 4.53 11.16 5.49
N ARG A 73 5.33 11.06 6.55
CA ARG A 73 4.96 10.26 7.71
C ARG A 73 3.74 10.91 8.41
N PRO A 74 2.61 10.19 8.59
CA PRO A 74 1.48 10.72 9.34
C PRO A 74 1.78 10.84 10.85
N ASP A 75 1.21 11.85 11.51
CA ASP A 75 1.37 12.09 12.96
C ASP A 75 0.92 10.88 13.79
N ARG A 76 -0.20 10.26 13.39
CA ARG A 76 -0.62 8.94 13.82
C ARG A 76 -0.83 8.08 12.58
N TYR A 77 -0.26 6.87 12.58
CA TYR A 77 -0.23 6.01 11.40
C TYR A 77 -1.61 5.56 10.88
N HIS A 78 -2.70 5.79 11.62
CA HIS A 78 -4.08 5.53 11.19
C HIS A 78 -4.82 6.79 10.69
N ASP A 79 -4.25 7.99 10.76
CA ASP A 79 -5.01 9.23 10.48
C ASP A 79 -5.52 9.26 9.02
N ASN A 80 -4.72 8.83 8.07
CA ASN A 80 -5.12 8.80 6.65
C ASN A 80 -6.11 7.66 6.35
N GLU A 81 -6.00 6.52 7.03
CA GLU A 81 -6.99 5.44 6.97
C GLU A 81 -8.34 5.89 7.52
N ASP A 82 -8.31 6.67 8.62
CA ASP A 82 -9.51 7.24 9.22
C ASP A 82 -10.19 8.23 8.28
N ARG A 83 -9.43 9.09 7.58
CA ARG A 83 -10.01 10.00 6.58
C ARG A 83 -10.69 9.24 5.44
N LEU A 84 -10.09 8.15 4.96
CA LEU A 84 -10.71 7.31 3.92
C LEU A 84 -12.02 6.69 4.42
N ALA A 85 -12.03 6.13 5.63
CA ALA A 85 -13.24 5.57 6.23
C ALA A 85 -14.32 6.64 6.51
N GLU A 86 -13.93 7.83 6.96
CA GLU A 86 -14.83 8.96 7.18
C GLU A 86 -15.49 9.42 5.87
N ARG A 87 -14.77 9.39 4.74
CA ARG A 87 -15.37 9.65 3.41
C ARG A 87 -16.42 8.62 3.05
N VAL A 88 -16.15 7.34 3.28
CA VAL A 88 -17.15 6.27 3.03
C VAL A 88 -18.43 6.51 3.84
N ILE A 89 -18.31 6.96 5.09
CA ILE A 89 -19.48 7.34 5.90
C ILE A 89 -20.19 8.55 5.30
N ALA A 90 -19.45 9.61 4.98
CA ALA A 90 -20.02 10.89 4.55
C ALA A 90 -20.66 10.83 3.16
N GLU A 91 -20.06 10.08 2.23
CA GLU A 91 -20.45 10.07 0.81
C GLU A 91 -21.31 8.84 0.48
N LEU A 92 -20.91 7.66 0.95
CA LEU A 92 -21.57 6.39 0.64
C LEU A 92 -22.55 5.93 1.73
N HIS A 93 -22.57 6.60 2.88
CA HIS A 93 -23.48 6.32 4.00
C HIS A 93 -23.38 4.88 4.52
N TRP A 94 -22.19 4.26 4.45
CA TRP A 94 -22.02 2.91 4.96
C TRP A 94 -22.16 2.86 6.48
N PRO A 95 -22.77 1.79 7.04
CA PRO A 95 -22.99 1.65 8.47
C PRO A 95 -21.72 1.15 9.21
N ILE A 96 -20.57 1.81 8.99
CA ILE A 96 -19.30 1.49 9.63
C ILE A 96 -19.02 2.41 10.82
N GLN A 97 -18.20 1.93 11.77
CA GLN A 97 -17.80 2.71 12.95
C GLN A 97 -16.46 2.23 13.48
N LYS A 98 -15.73 3.10 14.19
CA LYS A 98 -14.45 2.76 14.81
C LYS A 98 -14.64 2.24 16.24
N LYS A 99 -14.23 1.00 16.52
CA LYS A 99 -14.25 0.36 17.86
C LYS A 99 -12.87 -0.15 18.23
N GLY A 100 -12.34 0.31 19.36
CA GLY A 100 -11.04 -0.18 19.88
C GLY A 100 -9.86 0.09 18.93
N GLY A 101 -9.95 1.11 18.07
CA GLY A 101 -8.93 1.41 17.06
C GLY A 101 -9.15 0.75 15.70
N LEU A 102 -10.14 -0.13 15.56
CA LEU A 102 -10.45 -0.84 14.33
C LEU A 102 -11.78 -0.35 13.72
N TRP A 103 -11.84 -0.25 12.40
CA TRP A 103 -13.08 -0.03 11.68
C TRP A 103 -13.88 -1.33 11.59
N VAL A 104 -15.16 -1.28 11.97
CA VAL A 104 -16.08 -2.43 11.95
C VAL A 104 -17.34 -2.09 11.17
N GLY A 105 -17.97 -3.13 10.59
CA GLY A 105 -19.21 -3.01 9.82
C GLY A 105 -19.04 -3.36 8.34
N ALA A 106 -17.81 -3.34 7.84
CA ALA A 106 -17.43 -3.80 6.51
C ALA A 106 -15.98 -4.33 6.54
N ASP A 107 -15.57 -4.99 5.45
CA ASP A 107 -14.19 -5.41 5.26
C ASP A 107 -13.25 -4.18 5.16
N TYR A 108 -12.05 -4.30 5.73
CA TYR A 108 -11.10 -3.19 5.82
C TYR A 108 -10.63 -2.71 4.43
N GLN A 109 -10.31 -3.63 3.52
CA GLN A 109 -9.86 -3.27 2.17
C GLN A 109 -11.00 -2.62 1.40
N SER A 110 -12.23 -3.15 1.53
CA SER A 110 -13.42 -2.52 0.92
C SER A 110 -13.65 -1.08 1.42
N ILE A 111 -13.40 -0.79 2.70
CA ILE A 111 -13.51 0.57 3.24
C ILE A 111 -12.46 1.48 2.60
N LEU A 112 -11.20 1.04 2.53
CA LEU A 112 -10.12 1.86 1.94
C LEU A 112 -10.33 2.09 0.45
N GLU A 113 -10.68 1.05 -0.30
CA GLU A 113 -10.92 1.10 -1.74
C GLU A 113 -12.02 2.12 -2.06
N GLN A 114 -13.17 1.97 -1.41
CA GLN A 114 -14.32 2.83 -1.66
C GLN A 114 -14.08 4.28 -1.22
N GLY A 115 -13.34 4.49 -0.13
CA GLY A 115 -12.95 5.82 0.34
C GLY A 115 -11.92 6.53 -0.54
N ALA A 116 -11.20 5.76 -1.37
CA ALA A 116 -10.11 6.27 -2.19
C ALA A 116 -10.50 6.64 -3.63
N PHE A 117 -11.73 6.39 -4.08
CA PHE A 117 -12.16 6.84 -5.41
C PHE A 117 -12.09 8.36 -5.60
N SER A 118 -12.26 9.13 -4.52
CA SER A 118 -12.09 10.59 -4.48
C SER A 118 -10.69 11.03 -4.04
N ASP A 119 -9.74 10.09 -3.84
CA ASP A 119 -8.37 10.37 -3.40
C ASP A 119 -7.48 10.76 -4.60
N LEU A 120 -7.52 12.04 -4.97
CA LEU A 120 -6.77 12.57 -6.11
C LEU A 120 -5.27 12.30 -5.98
N GLY A 121 -4.74 11.55 -6.94
CA GLY A 121 -3.34 11.13 -6.93
C GLY A 121 -3.00 10.17 -5.79
N GLN A 122 -3.98 9.48 -5.20
CA GLN A 122 -3.79 8.41 -4.22
C GLN A 122 -3.01 8.84 -2.97
N ARG A 123 -3.12 10.12 -2.58
CA ARG A 123 -2.29 10.73 -1.53
C ARG A 123 -2.61 10.17 -0.15
N GLU A 124 -3.89 9.97 0.16
CA GLU A 124 -4.30 9.40 1.44
C GLU A 124 -3.88 7.92 1.54
N LEU A 125 -4.04 7.14 0.46
CA LEU A 125 -3.57 5.75 0.41
C LEU A 125 -2.06 5.63 0.57
N ALA A 126 -1.28 6.42 -0.19
CA ALA A 126 0.18 6.38 -0.12
C ALA A 126 0.68 6.82 1.27
N THR A 127 0.06 7.85 1.87
CA THR A 127 0.40 8.29 3.23
C THR A 127 0.03 7.25 4.29
N ALA A 128 -1.10 6.54 4.13
CA ALA A 128 -1.48 5.44 5.01
C ALA A 128 -0.47 4.29 4.96
N ALA A 129 -0.05 3.89 3.76
CA ALA A 129 0.99 2.89 3.55
C ALA A 129 2.34 3.35 4.13
N ALA A 130 2.75 4.60 3.90
CA ALA A 130 3.98 5.17 4.47
C ALA A 130 3.97 5.13 6.00
N GLY A 131 2.83 5.46 6.63
CA GLY A 131 2.64 5.35 8.07
C GLY A 131 2.93 3.95 8.63
N ARG A 132 2.54 2.90 7.89
CA ARG A 132 2.79 1.49 8.26
C ARG A 132 4.26 1.13 8.10
N VAL A 133 4.90 1.52 7.00
CA VAL A 133 6.34 1.28 6.78
C VAL A 133 7.17 1.96 7.84
N HIS A 134 6.93 3.25 8.11
CA HIS A 134 7.64 3.96 9.19
C HIS A 134 7.41 3.32 10.56
N MET A 135 6.23 2.73 10.80
CA MET A 135 5.99 2.02 12.05
C MET A 135 6.76 0.70 12.12
N ALA A 136 6.81 -0.08 11.05
CA ALA A 136 7.63 -1.29 10.98
C ALA A 136 9.11 -0.97 11.25
N LEU A 137 9.64 0.05 10.58
CA LEU A 137 11.02 0.52 10.75
C LEU A 137 11.30 1.00 12.19
N ASP A 138 10.36 1.71 12.83
CA ASP A 138 10.47 2.08 14.25
C ASP A 138 10.56 0.86 15.18
N PHE A 139 9.97 -0.26 14.79
CA PHE A 139 10.02 -1.54 15.52
C PHE A 139 11.14 -2.48 15.04
N ASP A 140 12.11 -1.95 14.29
CA ASP A 140 13.27 -2.69 13.79
C ASP A 140 12.90 -3.84 12.83
N GLN A 141 11.71 -3.78 12.21
CA GLN A 141 11.33 -4.59 11.05
C GLN A 141 11.81 -3.84 9.82
N THR A 142 12.93 -4.28 9.24
CA THR A 142 13.66 -3.53 8.21
C THR A 142 13.24 -3.87 6.79
N HIS A 143 12.44 -4.92 6.64
CA HIS A 143 12.00 -5.45 5.37
C HIS A 143 10.51 -5.84 5.43
N PHE A 144 9.82 -5.82 4.30
CA PHE A 144 8.40 -6.20 4.20
C PHE A 144 8.14 -7.58 4.81
N ASP A 145 9.01 -8.54 4.50
CA ASP A 145 8.91 -9.93 4.98
C ASP A 145 9.26 -10.09 6.47
N ASP A 146 9.80 -9.05 7.14
CA ASP A 146 10.05 -9.07 8.59
C ASP A 146 8.79 -8.75 9.40
N MET A 147 7.74 -8.23 8.75
CA MET A 147 6.45 -7.94 9.39
C MET A 147 5.69 -9.24 9.67
N ASP A 148 4.81 -9.25 10.67
CA ASP A 148 3.85 -10.36 10.80
C ASP A 148 2.78 -10.31 9.71
N ASP A 149 2.19 -11.49 9.41
CA ASP A 149 1.19 -11.69 8.36
C ASP A 149 0.05 -10.66 8.39
N GLY A 150 -0.39 -10.26 9.59
CA GLY A 150 -1.46 -9.28 9.76
C GLY A 150 -1.02 -7.90 9.29
N HIS A 151 0.16 -7.45 9.70
CA HIS A 151 0.68 -6.16 9.25
C HIS A 151 1.09 -6.16 7.78
N MET A 152 1.64 -7.26 7.24
CA MET A 152 1.89 -7.41 5.80
C MET A 152 0.59 -7.26 5.01
N ALA A 153 -0.49 -7.96 5.40
CA ALA A 153 -1.78 -7.89 4.70
C ALA A 153 -2.39 -6.48 4.73
N MET A 154 -2.24 -5.78 5.85
CA MET A 154 -2.76 -4.43 6.01
C MET A 154 -1.95 -3.37 5.24
N LEU A 155 -0.67 -3.62 4.95
CA LEU A 155 0.15 -2.78 4.06
C LEU A 155 -0.07 -3.14 2.58
N ALA A 156 -0.19 -4.43 2.26
CA ALA A 156 -0.45 -4.88 0.89
C ALA A 156 -1.81 -4.38 0.36
N GLY A 157 -2.84 -4.32 1.22
CA GLY A 157 -4.17 -3.82 0.87
C GLY A 157 -4.17 -2.45 0.15
N PRO A 158 -3.68 -1.36 0.77
CA PRO A 158 -3.63 -0.05 0.11
C PRO A 158 -2.76 -0.07 -1.16
N MET A 159 -1.68 -0.85 -1.20
CA MET A 159 -0.85 -1.01 -2.41
C MET A 159 -1.65 -1.64 -3.57
N THR A 160 -2.38 -2.72 -3.31
CA THR A 160 -3.28 -3.36 -4.29
C THR A 160 -4.34 -2.38 -4.80
N ILE A 161 -4.95 -1.61 -3.89
CA ILE A 161 -5.97 -0.61 -4.23
C ILE A 161 -5.38 0.48 -5.12
N MET A 162 -4.16 0.95 -4.83
CA MET A 162 -3.48 1.96 -5.66
C MET A 162 -3.29 1.46 -7.10
N ILE A 163 -2.81 0.23 -7.29
CA ILE A 163 -2.65 -0.35 -8.63
C ILE A 163 -4.01 -0.52 -9.31
N TYR A 164 -5.01 -1.03 -8.60
CA TYR A 164 -6.36 -1.20 -9.14
C TYR A 164 -6.96 0.12 -9.64
N HIS A 165 -6.84 1.20 -8.86
CA HIS A 165 -7.37 2.52 -9.24
C HIS A 165 -6.66 3.08 -10.47
N ARG A 166 -5.33 2.91 -10.58
CA ARG A 166 -4.55 3.32 -11.76
C ARG A 166 -4.95 2.56 -13.02
N TYR A 167 -5.27 1.27 -12.87
CA TYR A 167 -5.82 0.50 -13.98
C TYR A 167 -7.19 1.03 -14.42
N CYS A 168 -8.10 1.29 -13.46
CA CYS A 168 -9.44 1.78 -13.76
C CYS A 168 -9.49 3.17 -14.41
N ASP A 169 -8.56 4.07 -14.07
CA ASP A 169 -8.50 5.42 -14.65
C ASP A 169 -7.59 5.53 -15.89
N GLY A 170 -6.94 4.43 -16.29
CA GLY A 170 -6.08 4.35 -17.47
C GLY A 170 -4.68 4.92 -17.28
N SER A 171 -4.23 5.13 -16.04
CA SER A 171 -2.88 5.61 -15.71
C SER A 171 -1.87 4.48 -15.41
N SER A 172 -2.28 3.22 -15.52
CA SER A 172 -1.39 2.06 -15.32
C SER A 172 -0.20 2.08 -16.28
N VAL A 173 0.96 1.66 -15.78
CA VAL A 173 2.21 1.53 -16.56
C VAL A 173 2.41 0.13 -17.16
N MET A 174 1.42 -0.75 -17.03
CA MET A 174 1.45 -2.10 -17.60
C MET A 174 1.84 -2.05 -19.09
N MET A 175 2.87 -2.82 -19.43
CA MET A 175 3.31 -2.96 -20.81
C MET A 175 2.23 -3.74 -21.59
N PRO A 176 1.80 -3.26 -22.77
CA PRO A 176 0.86 -4.00 -23.59
C PRO A 176 1.46 -5.36 -23.98
N ASP A 177 0.62 -6.36 -24.11
CA ASP A 177 1.04 -7.62 -24.71
C ASP A 177 1.58 -7.32 -26.11
N GLU A 178 2.75 -7.86 -26.44
CA GLU A 178 3.22 -7.83 -27.82
C GLU A 178 2.23 -8.66 -28.64
N ASP A 179 1.42 -8.00 -29.48
CA ASP A 179 0.44 -8.65 -30.35
C ASP A 179 1.12 -9.83 -31.11
N GLU A 180 0.65 -11.06 -30.90
CA GLU A 180 1.01 -12.25 -31.70
C GLU A 180 0.54 -12.14 -33.16
#